data_AF-A0A926B072-F1
#
_entry.id   AF-A0A926B072-F1
#
_cell.length_a   1.000
_cell.length_b   1.000
_cell.length_c   1.000
_cell.angle_alpha   90.00
_cell.angle_beta   90.00
_cell.angle_gamma   90.00
#
_symmetry.space_group_name_H-M   'P 1'
#
loop_
_entity.id
_entity.type
_entity.pdbx_description
1 polymer ?
#
loop_
_entity_poly.entity_id
_entity_poly.type
_entity_poly.pdbx_seq_one_letter_code
_entity_poly.pdbx_strand_id
1 'polypeptide(L)'
;MSSPEERIARQALAIRTKQQLVELSRDIQKWQGRVERSRTEGREDLVIAAEQRVQELVERGRRLWDQMQGLLTPEERFQQLEVDQELEQLKQQFKSSRS
;
A
#
# COMPACT_ATOMS: atom_id res chain seq x y z
N MET A 1 -23.45 0.32 -18.95
CA MET A 1 -22.29 1.23 -18.80
C MET A 1 -22.42 1.88 -17.44
N SER A 2 -21.40 1.83 -16.58
CA SER A 2 -21.45 2.50 -15.27
C SER A 2 -21.61 4.01 -15.43
N SER A 3 -22.37 4.65 -14.55
CA SER A 3 -22.51 6.11 -14.53
C SER A 3 -21.15 6.78 -14.27
N PRO A 4 -20.88 7.99 -14.80
CA PRO A 4 -19.70 8.77 -14.42
C PRO A 4 -19.50 8.88 -12.90
N GLU A 5 -20.58 9.02 -12.14
CA GLU A 5 -20.55 9.10 -10.68
C GLU A 5 -20.05 7.79 -10.02
N GLU A 6 -20.49 6.64 -10.55
CA GLU A 6 -20.06 5.33 -10.07
C GLU A 6 -18.57 5.09 -10.33
N ARG A 7 -18.06 5.54 -11.48
CA ARG A 7 -16.62 5.45 -11.79
C ARG A 7 -15.79 6.32 -10.85
N ILE A 8 -16.23 7.55 -10.59
CA ILE A 8 -15.57 8.46 -9.63
C ILE A 8 -15.57 7.84 -8.23
N ALA A 9 -16.68 7.26 -7.78
CA ALA A 9 -16.78 6.60 -6.49
C ALA A 9 -15.82 5.40 -6.36
N ARG A 10 -15.72 4.57 -7.41
CA ARG A 10 -14.79 3.43 -7.45
C ARG A 10 -13.33 3.88 -7.45
N GLN A 11 -12.98 4.91 -8.23
CA GLN A 11 -11.63 5.50 -8.22
C GLN A 11 -11.28 6.09 -6.85
N ALA A 12 -12.19 6.84 -6.22
CA ALA A 12 -11.96 7.40 -4.89
C ALA A 12 -11.74 6.30 -3.84
N LEU A 13 -12.50 5.20 -3.93
CA LEU A 13 -12.30 4.04 -3.06
C LEU A 13 -10.95 3.36 -3.31
N ALA A 14 -10.55 3.17 -4.58
CA ALA A 14 -9.25 2.60 -4.93
C ALA A 14 -8.08 3.44 -4.38
N ILE A 15 -8.17 4.78 -4.47
CA ILE A 15 -7.17 5.71 -3.91
C ILE A 15 -7.07 5.55 -2.38
N ARG A 16 -8.21 5.48 -1.68
CA ARG A 16 -8.22 5.26 -0.22
C ARG A 16 -7.62 3.91 0.15
N THR A 17 -7.94 2.84 -0.58
CA THR A 17 -7.36 1.52 -0.36
C THR A 17 -5.85 1.52 -0.60
N LYS A 18 -5.36 2.23 -1.62
CA LYS A 18 -3.92 2.44 -1.87
C LYS A 18 -3.23 3.16 -0.70
N GLN A 19 -3.86 4.19 -0.14
CA GLN A 19 -3.34 4.89 1.05
C GLN A 19 -3.25 3.94 2.26
N GLN A 20 -4.29 3.13 2.50
CA GLN A 20 -4.28 2.13 3.57
C GLN A 20 -3.19 1.07 3.39
N LEU A 21 -2.92 0.63 2.15
CA LEU A 21 -1.83 -0.28 1.83
C LEU A 21 -0.45 0.33 2.13
N VAL A 22 -0.26 1.63 1.86
CA VAL A 22 0.98 2.35 2.18
C VAL A 22 1.18 2.48 3.69
N GLU A 23 0.12 2.76 4.45
CA GLU A 23 0.20 2.79 5.91
C GLU A 23 0.53 1.42 6.48
N LEU A 24 -0.14 0.38 5.96
CA LEU A 24 0.07 -1.00 6.39
C LEU A 24 1.49 -1.49 6.10
N SER A 25 2.07 -1.11 4.96
CA SER A 25 3.45 -1.48 4.63
C SER A 25 4.48 -0.86 5.59
N ARG A 26 4.25 0.38 6.04
CA ARG A 26 5.06 1.01 7.09
C ARG A 26 4.95 0.27 8.41
N ASP A 27 3.76 -0.21 8.76
CA ASP A 27 3.58 -0.98 9.98
C ASP A 27 4.24 -2.36 9.90
N ILE A 28 4.17 -3.04 8.75
CA ILE A 28 4.91 -4.28 8.49
C ILE A 28 6.41 -4.06 8.71
N GLN A 29 7.00 -3.00 8.12
CA GLN A 29 8.41 -2.69 8.29
C GLN A 29 8.79 -2.44 9.75
N LYS A 30 7.96 -1.71 10.52
CA LYS A 30 8.19 -1.48 11.95
C LYS A 30 8.22 -2.80 12.73
N TRP A 31 7.29 -3.70 12.46
CA TRP A 31 7.21 -4.99 13.16
C TRP A 31 8.33 -5.94 12.74
N GLN A 32 8.74 -5.93 11.47
CA GLN A 32 9.95 -6.64 11.03
C GLN A 32 11.20 -6.15 11.77
N GLY A 33 11.38 -4.84 11.92
CA GLY A 33 12.48 -4.29 12.73
C GLY A 33 12.40 -4.70 14.22
N ARG A 34 11.20 -4.96 14.75
CA ARG A 34 11.04 -5.53 16.10
C ARG A 34 11.46 -6.99 16.17
N VAL A 35 11.11 -7.80 15.16
CA VAL A 35 11.57 -9.20 15.04
C VAL A 35 13.09 -9.26 15.08
N GLU A 36 13.76 -8.44 14.25
CA GLU A 36 15.23 -8.39 14.18
C GLU A 36 15.87 -8.00 15.52
N ARG A 37 15.30 -7.00 16.19
CA ARG A 37 15.77 -6.57 17.51
C ARG A 37 15.59 -7.66 18.56
N SER A 38 14.41 -8.24 18.66
CA SER A 38 14.11 -9.30 19.63
C SER A 38 14.96 -10.56 19.41
N ARG A 39 15.25 -10.89 18.14
CA ARG A 39 16.17 -11.98 17.79
C ARG A 39 17.60 -11.69 18.25
N THR A 40 18.06 -10.46 18.08
CA THR A 40 19.38 -10.01 18.56
C THR A 40 19.48 -10.05 20.09
N GLU A 41 18.38 -9.78 20.79
CA GLU A 41 18.29 -9.83 22.25
C GLU A 41 18.06 -11.25 22.81
N GLY A 42 17.92 -12.28 21.96
CA GLY A 42 17.64 -13.66 22.37
C GLY A 42 16.26 -13.84 23.01
N ARG A 43 15.32 -12.93 22.74
CA ARG A 43 13.96 -12.92 23.29
C ARG A 43 12.99 -13.62 22.34
N GLU A 44 13.06 -14.95 22.33
CA GLU A 44 12.26 -15.81 21.44
C GLU A 44 10.74 -15.58 21.60
N ASP A 45 10.28 -15.30 22.82
CA ASP A 45 8.89 -14.95 23.13
C ASP A 45 8.42 -13.71 22.34
N LEU A 46 9.27 -12.70 22.25
CA LEU A 46 9.00 -11.45 21.54
C LEU A 46 9.14 -11.61 20.02
N VAL A 47 10.05 -12.47 19.56
CA VAL A 47 10.19 -12.84 18.14
C VAL A 47 8.89 -13.45 17.65
N ILE A 48 8.38 -14.48 18.32
CA ILE A 48 7.14 -15.18 17.93
C ILE A 48 5.96 -14.20 17.90
N ALA A 49 5.80 -13.37 18.94
CA ALA A 49 4.72 -12.39 19.00
C ALA A 49 4.80 -11.34 17.87
N ALA A 50 6.02 -10.87 17.55
CA ALA A 50 6.22 -9.91 16.48
C ALA A 50 6.02 -10.54 15.08
N GLU A 51 6.44 -11.78 14.87
CA GLU A 51 6.24 -12.52 13.61
C GLU A 51 4.75 -12.80 13.34
N GLN A 52 3.99 -13.21 14.37
CA GLN A 52 2.53 -13.36 14.27
C GLN A 52 1.88 -12.04 13.83
N ARG A 53 2.33 -10.92 14.41
CA ARG A 53 1.80 -9.61 14.04
C ARG A 53 2.15 -9.23 12.59
N VAL A 54 3.36 -9.54 12.13
CA VAL A 54 3.73 -9.34 10.71
C VAL A 54 2.82 -10.17 9.80
N GLN A 55 2.57 -11.43 10.13
CA GLN A 55 1.70 -12.29 9.34
C GLN A 55 0.27 -11.74 9.24
N GLU A 56 -0.33 -11.31 10.35
CA GLU A 56 -1.67 -10.68 10.37
C GLU A 56 -1.73 -9.43 9.45
N LEU A 57 -0.69 -8.60 9.49
CA LEU A 57 -0.60 -7.40 8.67
C LEU A 57 -0.45 -7.74 7.18
N VAL A 58 0.36 -8.75 6.84
CA VAL A 58 0.52 -9.22 5.46
C VAL A 58 -0.79 -9.77 4.91
N GLU A 59 -1.50 -10.59 5.68
CA GLU A 59 -2.81 -11.13 5.28
C GLU A 59 -3.84 -10.02 5.09
N ARG A 60 -3.86 -9.02 5.97
CA ARG A 60 -4.70 -7.83 5.79
C ARG A 60 -4.34 -7.07 4.51
N GLY A 61 -3.04 -6.94 4.21
CA GLY A 61 -2.56 -6.27 3.02
C GLY A 61 -3.01 -7.00 1.76
N ARG A 62 -2.94 -8.32 1.75
CA ARG A 62 -3.43 -9.15 0.65
C ARG A 62 -4.93 -8.93 0.40
N ARG A 63 -5.76 -8.91 1.46
CA ARG A 63 -7.20 -8.65 1.31
C ARG A 63 -7.50 -7.26 0.75
N LEU A 64 -6.79 -6.23 1.21
CA LEU A 64 -6.95 -4.87 0.69
C LEU A 64 -6.51 -4.76 -0.78
N TRP A 65 -5.43 -5.46 -1.14
CA TRP A 65 -4.96 -5.54 -2.53
C TRP A 65 -6.00 -6.20 -3.43
N ASP A 66 -6.52 -7.36 -3.03
CA ASP A 66 -7.55 -8.08 -3.79
C ASP A 66 -8.83 -7.24 -3.95
N GLN A 67 -9.23 -6.53 -2.87
CA GLN A 67 -10.34 -5.58 -2.94
C GLN A 67 -10.05 -4.47 -3.95
N MET A 68 -8.88 -3.84 -3.91
CA MET A 68 -8.50 -2.76 -4.82
C MET A 68 -8.52 -3.22 -6.29
N GLN A 69 -8.02 -4.42 -6.57
CA GLN A 69 -8.01 -4.99 -7.92
C GLN A 69 -9.43 -5.25 -8.46
N GLY A 70 -10.38 -5.59 -7.58
CA GLY A 70 -11.79 -5.76 -7.93
C GLY A 70 -12.57 -4.47 -8.14
N LEU A 71 -12.04 -3.31 -7.75
CA LEU A 71 -12.75 -2.02 -7.85
C LEU A 71 -12.64 -1.36 -9.22
N LEU A 72 -11.56 -1.62 -9.94
CA LEU A 72 -11.23 -0.97 -11.20
C LEU A 72 -11.25 -2.00 -12.33
N THR A 73 -11.78 -1.63 -13.50
CA THR A 73 -11.62 -2.45 -14.71
C THR A 73 -10.15 -2.44 -15.17
N PRO A 74 -9.71 -3.38 -16.03
CA PRO A 74 -8.37 -3.33 -16.62
C PRO A 74 -8.02 -1.97 -17.25
N GLU A 75 -8.99 -1.35 -17.94
CA GLU A 75 -8.83 -0.04 -18.59
C GLU A 75 -8.67 1.08 -17.55
N GLU A 76 -9.49 1.07 -16.49
CA GLU A 76 -9.41 2.06 -15.40
C GLU A 76 -8.08 1.95 -14.62
N ARG A 77 -7.56 0.73 -14.46
CA ARG A 77 -6.24 0.49 -13.86
C ARG A 77 -5.11 1.04 -14.73
N PHE A 78 -5.20 0.87 -16.05
CA PHE A 78 -4.20 1.40 -16.98
C PHE A 78 -4.17 2.93 -16.95
N GLN A 79 -5.35 3.57 -16.97
CA GLN A 79 -5.44 5.03 -16.83
C GLN A 79 -4.89 5.55 -15.50
N GLN A 80 -5.14 4.85 -14.39
CA GLN A 80 -4.52 5.23 -13.11
C GLN A 80 -3.00 5.12 -13.14
N LEU A 81 -2.45 4.10 -13.79
CA LEU A 81 -1.00 3.91 -13.90
C LEU A 81 -0.34 5.05 -14.69
N GLU A 82 -0.96 5.49 -15.78
CA GLU A 82 -0.50 6.61 -16.60
C GLU A 82 -0.49 7.92 -15.78
N VAL A 83 -1.58 8.21 -15.07
CA VAL A 83 -1.67 9.38 -14.17
C VAL A 83 -0.64 9.32 -13.03
N ASP A 84 -0.45 8.15 -12.41
CA ASP A 84 0.55 7.98 -11.35
C ASP A 84 1.98 8.23 -11.88
N GLN A 85 2.29 7.78 -13.11
CA GLN A 85 3.59 8.00 -13.75
C GLN A 85 3.82 9.48 -14.10
N GLU A 86 2.83 10.14 -14.69
CA GLU A 86 2.91 11.58 -15.01
C GLU A 86 3.13 12.42 -13.74
N LEU A 87 2.40 12.11 -12.66
CA LEU A 87 2.58 12.77 -11.37
C LEU A 87 3.98 12.57 -10.78
N GLU A 88 4.55 11.36 -10.92
CA GLU A 88 5.90 11.09 -10.46
C GLU A 88 6.94 11.85 -11.28
N GLN A 89 6.80 11.90 -12.61
CA GLN A 89 7.66 12.70 -13.48
C GLN A 89 7.62 14.19 -13.12
N LEU A 90 6.43 14.73 -12.87
CA LEU A 90 6.26 16.10 -12.40
C LEU A 90 6.98 16.34 -11.07
N LYS A 91 6.83 15.45 -10.09
CA LYS A 91 7.55 15.56 -8.80
C LYS A 91 9.06 15.54 -8.98
N GLN A 92 9.60 14.69 -9.85
CA GLN A 92 11.04 14.63 -10.12
C GLN A 92 11.53 15.93 -10.79
N GLN A 93 10.79 16.46 -11.76
CA GLN A 93 11.11 17.76 -12.38
C GLN A 93 11.13 18.90 -11.35
N PHE A 94 10.11 18.98 -10.48
CA PHE A 94 10.06 19.97 -9.40
C PHE A 94 11.21 19.83 -8.38
N LYS A 95 11.67 18.61 -8.11
CA LYS A 95 12.78 18.35 -7.20
C LYS A 95 14.13 18.72 -7.84
N SER A 96 14.31 18.45 -9.13
CA SER A 96 15.51 18.81 -9.89
C SER A 96 15.63 20.32 -10.16
N SER A 97 14.51 21.03 -10.32
CA SER A 97 14.50 22.49 -10.50
C SER A 97 14.71 23.29 -9.21
N ARG A 98 14.78 22.63 -8.04
CA ARG A 98 15.07 23.26 -6.73
C ARG A 98 16.50 22.99 -6.23
N SER A 99 17.36 22.40 -7.05
CA SER A 99 18.77 22.12 -6.69
C SER A 99 19.75 23.02 -7.43
#